data_AF-G1WBR4-F1
#
_entry.id   AF-G1WBR4-F1
#
_cell.length_a   1.000
_cell.length_b   1.000
_cell.length_c   1.000
_cell.angle_alpha   90.00
_cell.angle_beta   90.00
_cell.angle_gamma   90.00
#
_symmetry.space_group_name_H-M   'P 1'
#
loop_
_entity.id
_entity.type
_entity.pdbx_description
1 polymer ?
#
loop_
_entity_poly.entity_id
_entity_poly.type
_entity_poly.pdbx_seq_one_letter_code
_entity_poly.pdbx_strand_id
1 'polypeptide(L)'
;MTQMTSVHIKPCNIGQSEAHNQRTKAYLDHINAEKLYIRKDLIPENQSWTSELQGDMTLRQYYDAIGRMVKEKTGRAMQIKERERINKKTGKVTKIAGCTPLREGVVVCKADTTMEQLQHFADLCRQRFGITAIQLHLHRDEGHCLDPNDTSTWKPNYHAHVIWDWMNHETGKSYKLDNEDISLMQDMAAEALEMERGVSKLETGKQHLERNDYIVAKQKQELDESKKTSREADKGE
;
A
#
# COMPACT_ATOMS: atom_id res chain seq x y z
N MET A 1 4.89 1.54 22.36
CA MET A 1 5.84 1.11 21.31
C MET A 1 5.70 2.09 20.16
N THR A 2 6.81 2.65 19.69
CA THR A 2 6.83 3.52 18.51
C THR A 2 6.38 2.71 17.29
N GLN A 3 5.48 3.28 16.49
CA GLN A 3 5.04 2.64 15.25
C GLN A 3 6.20 2.62 14.26
N MET A 4 6.62 1.43 13.84
CA MET A 4 7.66 1.25 12.82
C MET A 4 7.06 1.42 11.43
N THR A 5 7.82 1.98 10.49
CA THR A 5 7.39 2.09 9.10
C THR A 5 7.62 0.79 8.33
N SER A 6 6.78 0.55 7.33
CA SER A 6 6.97 -0.51 6.35
C SER A 6 6.21 -0.15 5.07
N VAL A 7 6.64 -0.71 3.94
CA VAL A 7 6.03 -0.55 2.63
C VAL A 7 5.52 -1.90 2.14
N HIS A 8 4.23 -2.01 1.84
CA HIS A 8 3.66 -3.19 1.23
C HIS A 8 3.23 -2.92 -0.21
N ILE A 9 3.95 -3.50 -1.18
CA ILE A 9 3.64 -3.37 -2.60
C ILE A 9 2.72 -4.52 -3.06
N LYS A 10 1.60 -4.17 -3.68
CA LYS A 10 0.65 -5.11 -4.30
C LYS A 10 0.22 -4.61 -5.70
N PRO A 11 -0.35 -5.47 -6.56
CA PRO A 11 -0.99 -5.00 -7.79
C PRO A 11 -2.08 -3.96 -7.48
N CYS A 12 -2.14 -2.88 -8.25
CA CYS A 12 -3.15 -1.84 -8.04
C CYS A 12 -4.54 -2.34 -8.43
N ASN A 13 -5.51 -2.24 -7.54
CA ASN A 13 -6.91 -2.54 -7.84
C ASN A 13 -7.59 -1.31 -8.44
N ILE A 14 -7.39 -1.09 -9.74
CA ILE A 14 -7.87 0.10 -10.46
C ILE A 14 -9.37 0.36 -10.28
N GLY A 15 -10.19 -0.69 -10.08
CA GLY A 15 -11.64 -0.54 -9.88
C GLY A 15 -12.04 -0.01 -8.50
N GLN A 16 -11.14 -0.01 -7.52
CA GLN A 16 -11.44 0.39 -6.14
C GLN A 16 -10.45 1.40 -5.55
N SER A 17 -9.16 1.32 -5.89
CA SER A 17 -8.10 2.15 -5.27
C SER A 17 -8.38 3.64 -5.44
N GLU A 18 -8.80 4.10 -6.63
CA GLU A 18 -9.10 5.52 -6.86
C GLU A 18 -10.28 6.00 -6.00
N ALA A 19 -11.39 5.25 -6.01
CA ALA A 19 -12.59 5.57 -5.24
C ALA A 19 -12.35 5.56 -3.72
N HIS A 20 -11.51 4.62 -3.26
CA HIS A 20 -11.05 4.51 -1.87
C HIS A 20 -10.19 5.71 -1.49
N ASN A 21 -9.13 5.98 -2.24
CA ASN A 21 -8.13 7.00 -1.91
C ASN A 21 -8.70 8.42 -1.95
N GLN A 22 -9.65 8.67 -2.86
CA GLN A 22 -10.35 9.96 -2.97
C GLN A 22 -11.55 10.08 -2.03
N ARG A 23 -11.88 9.03 -1.26
CA ARG A 23 -13.06 8.99 -0.37
C ARG A 23 -14.33 9.43 -1.10
N THR A 24 -14.53 8.95 -2.33
CA THR A 24 -15.67 9.37 -3.15
C THR A 24 -16.99 9.11 -2.43
N LYS A 25 -18.00 9.97 -2.64
CA LYS A 25 -19.30 9.81 -1.99
C LYS A 25 -19.90 8.41 -2.21
N ALA A 26 -19.86 7.93 -3.46
CA ALA A 26 -20.35 6.59 -3.79
C ALA A 26 -19.60 5.48 -3.04
N TYR A 27 -18.28 5.63 -2.83
CA TYR A 27 -17.51 4.72 -2.00
C TYR A 27 -17.97 4.78 -0.54
N LEU A 28 -18.04 5.98 0.05
CA LEU A 28 -18.47 6.19 1.44
C LEU A 28 -19.90 5.71 1.73
N ASP A 29 -20.80 5.81 0.76
CA ASP A 29 -22.19 5.37 0.86
C ASP A 29 -22.32 3.83 0.76
N HIS A 30 -21.41 3.18 0.02
CA HIS A 30 -21.42 1.74 -0.19
C HIS A 30 -20.69 0.95 0.90
N ILE A 31 -19.73 1.58 1.56
CA ILE A 31 -19.00 0.95 2.66
C ILE A 31 -19.84 0.94 3.95
N ASN A 32 -19.81 -0.18 4.66
CA ASN A 32 -20.29 -0.21 6.05
C ASN A 32 -19.26 0.51 6.93
N ALA A 33 -19.40 1.84 7.05
CA ALA A 33 -18.44 2.72 7.72
C ALA A 33 -18.16 2.30 9.18
N GLU A 34 -19.14 1.74 9.88
CA GLU A 34 -19.00 1.20 11.24
C GLU A 34 -18.10 -0.03 11.32
N LYS A 35 -17.99 -0.81 10.22
CA LYS A 35 -17.05 -1.95 10.11
C LYS A 35 -15.69 -1.56 9.52
N LEU A 36 -15.57 -0.36 8.94
CA LEU A 36 -14.44 -0.02 8.07
C LEU A 36 -13.43 0.96 8.65
N TYR A 37 -13.58 1.35 9.92
CA TYR A 37 -12.53 2.07 10.64
C TYR A 37 -12.22 3.44 10.03
N ILE A 38 -13.20 4.10 9.38
CA ILE A 38 -13.05 5.44 8.77
C ILE A 38 -13.85 6.48 9.57
N ARG A 39 -13.18 7.51 10.07
CA ARG A 39 -13.76 8.69 10.76
C ARG A 39 -14.01 9.80 9.74
N LYS A 40 -15.29 10.04 9.38
CA LYS A 40 -15.66 11.04 8.36
C LYS A 40 -15.24 12.46 8.72
N ASP A 41 -15.21 12.79 10.00
CA ASP A 41 -14.76 14.07 10.54
C ASP A 41 -13.26 14.32 10.36
N LEU A 42 -12.45 13.26 10.21
CA LEU A 42 -11.01 13.34 9.97
C LEU A 42 -10.62 13.33 8.47
N ILE A 43 -11.58 13.07 7.56
CA ILE A 43 -11.33 13.10 6.10
C ILE A 43 -10.67 14.42 5.64
N PRO A 44 -11.05 15.61 6.14
CA PRO A 44 -10.38 16.86 5.76
C PRO A 44 -8.88 16.92 6.10
N GLU A 45 -8.38 16.05 6.98
CA GLU A 45 -6.96 15.95 7.33
C GLU A 45 -6.15 15.08 6.36
N ASN A 46 -6.84 14.33 5.49
CA ASN A 46 -6.19 13.55 4.43
C ASN A 46 -5.55 14.49 3.41
N GLN A 47 -4.43 14.03 2.83
CA GLN A 47 -3.74 14.76 1.78
C GLN A 47 -3.62 13.90 0.54
N SER A 48 -3.63 14.54 -0.62
CA SER A 48 -3.48 13.85 -1.91
C SER A 48 -2.60 14.67 -2.84
N TRP A 49 -1.77 13.96 -3.60
CA TRP A 49 -0.95 14.52 -4.66
C TRP A 49 -1.06 13.61 -5.88
N THR A 50 -1.10 14.20 -7.07
CA THR A 50 -1.12 13.48 -8.35
C THR A 50 -0.04 14.07 -9.24
N SER A 51 0.71 13.19 -9.91
CA SER A 51 1.78 13.58 -10.81
C SER A 51 1.24 14.27 -12.07
N GLU A 52 2.03 15.20 -12.62
CA GLU A 52 1.76 15.80 -13.93
C GLU A 52 1.73 14.74 -15.06
N LEU A 53 2.47 13.64 -14.88
CA LEU A 53 2.49 12.53 -15.83
C LEU A 53 1.11 11.86 -15.97
N GLN A 54 0.40 11.70 -14.86
CA GLN A 54 -0.98 11.23 -14.89
C GLN A 54 -1.93 12.31 -15.43
N GLY A 55 -1.68 13.57 -15.09
CA GLY A 55 -2.56 14.69 -15.44
C GLY A 55 -4.00 14.43 -14.99
N ASP A 56 -4.97 14.72 -15.85
CA ASP A 56 -6.40 14.54 -15.55
C ASP A 56 -6.93 13.13 -15.84
N MET A 57 -6.05 12.16 -16.14
CA MET A 57 -6.48 10.79 -16.40
C MET A 57 -6.90 10.09 -15.11
N THR A 58 -8.01 9.36 -15.16
CA THR A 58 -8.32 8.32 -14.15
C THR A 58 -7.28 7.21 -14.19
N LEU A 59 -7.14 6.43 -13.11
CA LEU A 59 -6.25 5.25 -13.10
C LEU A 59 -6.57 4.25 -14.24
N ARG A 60 -7.84 4.14 -14.63
CA ARG A 60 -8.26 3.30 -15.77
C ARG A 60 -7.73 3.84 -17.09
N GLN A 61 -7.90 5.14 -17.34
CA GLN A 61 -7.42 5.78 -18.56
C GLN A 61 -5.88 5.75 -18.64
N TYR A 62 -5.20 5.99 -17.53
CA TYR A 62 -3.74 5.91 -17.45
C TYR A 62 -3.25 4.50 -17.73
N TYR A 63 -3.88 3.47 -17.14
CA TYR A 63 -3.57 2.07 -17.45
C TYR A 63 -3.77 1.74 -18.93
N ASP A 64 -4.84 2.22 -19.55
CA ASP A 64 -5.09 1.99 -20.97
C ASP A 64 -4.08 2.73 -21.86
N ALA A 65 -3.58 3.89 -21.42
CA ALA A 65 -2.47 4.59 -22.04
C ALA A 65 -1.16 3.78 -21.96
N ILE A 66 -0.84 3.17 -20.81
CA ILE A 66 0.28 2.23 -20.68
C ILE A 66 0.12 1.08 -21.68
N GLY A 67 -1.08 0.50 -21.79
CA GLY A 67 -1.34 -0.60 -22.72
C GLY A 67 -1.04 -0.24 -24.18
N ARG A 68 -1.38 0.99 -24.60
CA ARG A 68 -1.02 1.54 -25.91
C ARG A 68 0.50 1.72 -26.05
N MET A 69 1.14 2.33 -25.06
CA MET A 69 2.59 2.54 -25.04
C MET A 69 3.36 1.22 -25.14
N VAL A 70 2.96 0.18 -24.40
CA VAL A 70 3.58 -1.15 -24.46
C VAL A 70 3.46 -1.74 -25.87
N LYS A 71 2.29 -1.62 -26.51
CA LYS A 71 2.08 -2.10 -27.87
C LYS A 71 2.96 -1.36 -28.88
N GLU A 72 3.09 -0.05 -28.74
CA GLU A 72 3.94 0.79 -29.60
C GLU A 72 5.42 0.41 -29.45
N LYS A 73 5.94 0.34 -28.22
CA LYS A 73 7.36 0.10 -27.97
C LYS A 73 7.80 -1.35 -28.20
N THR A 74 6.92 -2.32 -27.95
CA THR A 74 7.28 -3.75 -27.99
C THR A 74 6.71 -4.50 -29.20
N GLY A 75 5.78 -3.88 -29.95
CA GLY A 75 5.01 -4.54 -31.01
C GLY A 75 3.99 -5.58 -30.48
N ARG A 76 3.81 -5.70 -29.17
CA ARG A 76 2.97 -6.73 -28.54
C ARG A 76 1.97 -6.11 -27.57
N ALA A 77 0.76 -6.65 -27.53
CA ALA A 77 -0.21 -6.28 -26.50
C ALA A 77 0.35 -6.59 -25.10
N MET A 78 0.01 -5.75 -24.11
CA MET A 78 0.41 -5.93 -22.73
C MET A 78 -0.10 -7.28 -22.18
N GLN A 79 0.82 -8.10 -21.67
CA GLN A 79 0.53 -9.49 -21.30
C GLN A 79 0.33 -9.60 -19.79
N ILE A 80 -0.92 -9.51 -19.34
CA ILE A 80 -1.28 -9.42 -17.91
C ILE A 80 -1.43 -10.76 -17.20
N LYS A 81 -1.59 -11.86 -17.95
CA LYS A 81 -1.77 -13.20 -17.37
C LYS A 81 -0.43 -13.91 -17.22
N GLU A 82 -0.30 -14.66 -16.13
CA GLU A 82 0.78 -15.65 -16.02
C GLU A 82 0.66 -16.68 -17.16
N ARG A 83 1.81 -17.10 -17.68
CA ARG A 83 1.89 -18.16 -18.69
C ARG A 83 3.06 -19.07 -18.44
N GLU A 84 2.96 -20.28 -18.95
CA GLU A 84 4.04 -21.26 -18.88
C GLU A 84 4.82 -21.31 -20.20
N ARG A 85 6.14 -21.43 -20.08
CA ARG A 85 7.04 -21.66 -21.22
C ARG A 85 7.78 -22.97 -21.01
N ILE A 86 7.58 -23.90 -21.94
CA ILE A 86 8.26 -25.20 -21.92
C ILE A 86 9.54 -25.10 -22.76
N ASN A 87 10.68 -25.44 -22.17
CA ASN A 87 11.91 -25.63 -22.92
C ASN A 87 11.82 -26.94 -23.71
N LYS A 88 11.71 -26.86 -25.04
CA LYS A 88 11.57 -28.03 -25.92
C LYS A 88 12.74 -29.02 -25.83
N LYS A 89 13.93 -28.59 -25.42
CA LYS A 89 15.12 -29.45 -25.31
C LYS A 89 15.23 -30.15 -23.95
N THR A 90 14.76 -29.52 -22.87
CA THR A 90 14.94 -30.05 -21.51
C THR A 90 13.63 -30.45 -20.83
N GLY A 91 12.48 -30.20 -21.45
CA GLY A 91 11.16 -30.39 -20.86
C GLY A 91 10.82 -29.42 -19.72
N LYS A 92 11.76 -28.56 -19.30
CA LYS A 92 11.58 -27.68 -18.14
C LYS A 92 10.49 -26.63 -18.38
N VAL A 93 9.50 -26.61 -17.51
CA VAL A 93 8.44 -25.58 -17.47
C VAL A 93 8.93 -24.37 -16.70
N THR A 94 8.83 -23.19 -17.29
CA THR A 94 9.13 -21.91 -16.63
C THR A 94 7.86 -21.07 -16.59
N LYS A 95 7.41 -20.69 -15.40
CA LYS A 95 6.32 -19.74 -15.22
C LYS A 95 6.81 -18.32 -15.49
N ILE A 96 6.09 -17.60 -16.34
CA ILE A 96 6.34 -16.21 -16.69
C ILE A 96 5.16 -15.42 -16.11
N ALA A 97 5.44 -14.65 -15.06
CA ALA A 97 4.46 -13.79 -14.44
C ALA A 97 3.86 -12.79 -15.46
N GLY A 98 2.59 -12.45 -15.25
CA GLY A 98 1.94 -11.39 -16.00
C GLY A 98 2.49 -10.01 -15.65
N CYS A 99 2.35 -9.07 -16.58
CA CYS A 99 2.67 -7.68 -16.38
C CYS A 99 1.66 -7.05 -15.39
N THR A 100 2.20 -6.42 -14.35
CA THR A 100 1.45 -5.63 -13.36
C THR A 100 1.94 -4.19 -13.48
N PRO A 101 1.42 -3.42 -14.46
CA PRO A 101 1.97 -2.12 -14.83
C PRO A 101 1.72 -1.05 -13.76
N LEU A 102 0.60 -1.17 -13.05
CA LEU A 102 0.29 -0.32 -11.90
C LEU A 102 0.36 -1.14 -10.62
N ARG A 103 1.06 -0.60 -9.62
CA ARG A 103 1.15 -1.19 -8.29
C ARG A 103 0.75 -0.16 -7.23
N GLU A 104 0.26 -0.64 -6.11
CA GLU A 104 -0.09 0.17 -4.96
C GLU A 104 0.84 -0.20 -3.81
N GLY A 105 1.57 0.78 -3.30
CA GLY A 105 2.35 0.68 -2.08
C GLY A 105 1.56 1.24 -0.91
N VAL A 106 1.41 0.46 0.15
CA VAL A 106 0.86 0.94 1.43
C VAL A 106 2.03 1.18 2.38
N VAL A 107 2.26 2.44 2.73
CA VAL A 107 3.35 2.88 3.60
C VAL A 107 2.80 3.21 4.97
N VAL A 108 3.32 2.61 6.03
CA VAL A 108 2.95 2.96 7.41
C VAL A 108 3.61 4.28 7.78
N CYS A 109 2.83 5.23 8.29
CA CYS A 109 3.27 6.58 8.59
C CYS A 109 3.12 6.90 10.09
N LYS A 110 3.73 8.01 10.51
CA LYS A 110 3.47 8.65 11.81
C LYS A 110 2.55 9.85 11.62
N ALA A 111 2.01 10.38 12.72
CA ALA A 111 0.99 11.44 12.68
C ALA A 111 1.46 12.70 11.92
N ASP A 112 2.73 13.06 12.11
CA ASP A 112 3.40 14.22 11.54
C ASP A 112 4.08 13.94 10.21
N THR A 113 3.91 12.74 9.62
CA THR A 113 4.39 12.48 8.25
C THR A 113 3.81 13.49 7.27
N THR A 114 4.67 14.07 6.44
CA THR A 114 4.34 15.11 5.46
C THR A 114 4.25 14.56 4.04
N MET A 115 3.59 15.31 3.15
CA MET A 115 3.53 14.94 1.73
C MET A 115 4.91 15.07 1.08
N GLU A 116 5.72 16.03 1.51
CA GLU A 116 7.08 16.26 1.03
C GLU A 116 7.99 15.06 1.33
N GLN A 117 7.89 14.45 2.52
CA GLN A 117 8.60 13.22 2.84
C GLN A 117 8.18 12.05 1.94
N LEU A 118 6.89 11.92 1.62
CA LEU A 118 6.38 10.89 0.72
C LEU A 118 6.84 11.12 -0.73
N GLN A 119 6.86 12.36 -1.19
CA GLN A 119 7.41 12.74 -2.49
C GLN A 119 8.92 12.47 -2.55
N HIS A 120 9.65 12.79 -1.48
CA HIS A 120 11.08 12.48 -1.38
C HIS A 120 11.33 10.97 -1.45
N PHE A 121 10.56 10.17 -0.70
CA PHE A 121 10.58 8.71 -0.80
C PHE A 121 10.30 8.22 -2.24
N ALA A 122 9.31 8.81 -2.91
CA ALA A 122 8.98 8.49 -4.29
C ALA A 122 10.12 8.84 -5.26
N ASP A 123 10.78 9.97 -5.07
CA ASP A 123 11.93 10.40 -5.86
C ASP A 123 13.13 9.47 -5.69
N LEU A 124 13.43 9.06 -4.45
CA LEU A 124 14.47 8.07 -4.16
C LEU A 124 14.15 6.74 -4.88
N CYS A 125 12.90 6.26 -4.81
CA CYS A 125 12.47 5.05 -5.52
C CYS A 125 12.62 5.17 -7.04
N ARG A 126 12.29 6.34 -7.60
CA ARG A 126 12.50 6.62 -9.03
C ARG A 126 13.96 6.55 -9.41
N GLN A 127 14.83 7.20 -8.66
CA GLN A 127 16.27 7.22 -8.94
C GLN A 127 16.88 5.81 -8.82
N ARG A 128 16.47 5.03 -7.82
CA ARG A 128 17.05 3.72 -7.55
C ARG A 128 16.50 2.62 -8.46
N PHE A 129 15.19 2.59 -8.68
CA PHE A 129 14.51 1.46 -9.33
C PHE A 129 13.88 1.81 -10.68
N GLY A 130 13.78 3.10 -11.02
CA GLY A 130 13.12 3.58 -12.24
C GLY A 130 11.58 3.61 -12.16
N ILE A 131 10.98 3.16 -11.06
CA ILE A 131 9.52 3.20 -10.87
C ILE A 131 9.07 4.63 -10.57
N THR A 132 7.89 5.03 -11.06
CA THR A 132 7.42 6.42 -10.92
C THR A 132 6.13 6.46 -10.11
N ALA A 133 6.07 7.26 -9.04
CA ALA A 133 4.82 7.50 -8.33
C ALA A 133 3.91 8.41 -9.17
N ILE A 134 2.68 7.99 -9.40
CA ILE A 134 1.67 8.76 -10.13
C ILE A 134 0.61 9.38 -9.21
N GLN A 135 0.37 8.78 -8.05
CA GLN A 135 -0.49 9.32 -6.99
C GLN A 135 0.10 9.02 -5.61
N LEU A 136 -0.09 9.96 -4.68
CA LEU A 136 0.20 9.79 -3.25
C LEU A 136 -1.05 10.22 -2.46
N HIS A 137 -1.52 9.38 -1.55
CA HIS A 137 -2.65 9.68 -0.68
C HIS A 137 -2.30 9.35 0.76
N LEU A 138 -2.21 10.38 1.61
CA LEU A 138 -1.97 10.23 3.04
C LEU A 138 -3.31 10.18 3.75
N HIS A 139 -3.62 9.03 4.35
CA HIS A 139 -4.84 8.81 5.12
C HIS A 139 -4.57 9.01 6.62
N ARG A 140 -5.33 9.91 7.22
CA ARG A 140 -5.37 10.21 8.66
C ARG A 140 -6.72 9.90 9.30
N ASP A 141 -7.68 9.50 8.47
CA ASP A 141 -9.06 9.21 8.85
C ASP A 141 -9.30 7.73 9.21
N GLU A 142 -8.31 6.86 9.06
CA GLU A 142 -8.44 5.44 9.37
C GLU A 142 -7.90 5.08 10.76
N GLY A 143 -8.52 4.10 11.43
CA GLY A 143 -8.13 3.67 12.77
C GLY A 143 -9.24 2.92 13.52
N HIS A 144 -8.94 2.38 14.69
CA HIS A 144 -9.92 1.60 15.46
C HIS A 144 -10.11 2.12 16.88
N CYS A 145 -11.34 2.06 17.39
CA CYS A 145 -11.59 2.22 18.82
C CYS A 145 -11.39 0.87 19.52
N LEU A 146 -10.86 0.89 20.75
CA LEU A 146 -10.79 -0.30 21.59
C LEU A 146 -12.18 -0.69 22.10
N ASP A 147 -13.02 0.30 22.42
CA ASP A 147 -14.44 0.13 22.70
C ASP A 147 -15.25 0.87 21.61
N PRO A 148 -16.09 0.17 20.83
CA PRO A 148 -16.96 0.79 19.83
C PRO A 148 -17.87 1.89 20.38
N ASN A 149 -18.17 1.88 21.69
CA ASN A 149 -19.03 2.86 22.35
C ASN A 149 -18.25 4.06 22.93
N ASP A 150 -16.91 4.01 22.94
CA ASP A 150 -16.07 5.08 23.48
C ASP A 150 -15.08 5.61 22.44
N THR A 151 -15.46 6.73 21.83
CA THR A 151 -14.63 7.46 20.84
C THR A 151 -13.31 8.00 21.41
N SER A 152 -13.15 8.10 22.74
CA SER A 152 -11.89 8.51 23.36
C SER A 152 -10.79 7.45 23.23
N THR A 153 -11.17 6.20 22.92
CA THR A 153 -10.24 5.08 22.73
C THR A 153 -9.71 4.97 21.30
N TRP A 154 -9.88 6.01 20.48
CA TRP A 154 -9.45 6.04 19.08
C TRP A 154 -7.94 5.81 18.94
N LYS A 155 -7.57 4.76 18.21
CA LYS A 155 -6.21 4.48 17.77
C LYS A 155 -6.10 4.75 16.27
N PRO A 156 -5.46 5.86 15.85
CA PRO A 156 -5.28 6.15 14.44
C PRO A 156 -4.34 5.14 13.77
N ASN A 157 -4.59 4.88 12.50
CA ASN A 157 -3.75 4.12 11.60
C ASN A 157 -3.30 5.02 10.46
N TYR A 158 -2.28 5.84 10.71
CA TYR A 158 -1.69 6.71 9.70
C TYR A 158 -0.95 5.89 8.65
N HIS A 159 -1.32 6.06 7.39
CA HIS A 159 -0.68 5.37 6.28
C HIS A 159 -0.85 6.14 4.98
N ALA A 160 0.06 5.91 4.05
CA ALA A 160 0.00 6.46 2.72
C ALA A 160 -0.20 5.37 1.67
N HIS A 161 -1.06 5.63 0.70
CA HIS A 161 -1.16 4.88 -0.54
C HIS A 161 -0.33 5.57 -1.61
N VAL A 162 0.62 4.83 -2.19
CA VAL A 162 1.43 5.27 -3.32
C VAL A 162 1.06 4.45 -4.54
N ILE A 163 0.50 5.08 -5.57
CA ILE A 163 0.25 4.41 -6.84
C ILE A 163 1.48 4.58 -7.72
N TRP A 164 2.07 3.46 -8.13
CA TRP A 164 3.29 3.39 -8.91
C TRP A 164 2.98 2.98 -10.35
N ASP A 165 3.55 3.71 -11.29
CA ASP A 165 3.85 3.23 -12.63
C ASP A 165 5.14 2.39 -12.60
N TRP A 166 4.96 1.11 -12.91
CA TRP A 166 6.02 0.11 -12.88
C TRP A 166 6.66 -0.14 -14.25
N MET A 167 6.36 0.71 -15.23
CA MET A 167 6.79 0.54 -16.61
C MET A 167 7.91 1.51 -16.97
N ASN A 168 8.87 1.02 -17.74
CA ASN A 168 9.83 1.85 -18.44
C ASN A 168 9.19 2.33 -19.75
N HIS A 169 8.95 3.64 -19.87
CA HIS A 169 8.23 4.25 -21.00
C HIS A 169 9.07 4.34 -22.29
N GLU A 170 10.39 4.20 -22.20
CA GLU A 170 11.27 4.15 -23.38
C GLU A 170 11.20 2.79 -24.08
N THR A 171 11.16 1.71 -23.29
CA THR A 171 11.25 0.32 -23.79
C THR A 171 9.92 -0.42 -23.80
N GLY A 172 8.90 0.07 -23.08
CA GLY A 172 7.61 -0.60 -22.88
C GLY A 172 7.68 -1.87 -22.04
N LYS A 173 8.73 -2.04 -21.23
CA LYS A 173 8.94 -3.20 -20.35
C LYS A 173 8.80 -2.80 -18.88
N SER A 174 8.34 -3.73 -18.05
CA SER A 174 8.24 -3.49 -16.61
C SER A 174 9.61 -3.56 -15.92
N TYR A 175 9.82 -2.73 -14.90
CA TYR A 175 10.95 -2.89 -13.98
C TYR A 175 10.84 -4.19 -13.20
N LYS A 176 11.97 -4.87 -13.01
CA LYS A 176 12.07 -6.09 -12.21
C LYS A 176 12.79 -5.75 -10.92
N LEU A 177 12.07 -5.83 -9.82
CA LEU A 177 12.63 -5.69 -8.48
C LEU A 177 12.64 -7.07 -7.83
N ASP A 178 13.75 -7.40 -7.18
CA ASP A 178 13.88 -8.62 -6.39
C ASP A 178 13.68 -8.36 -4.89
N ASN A 179 13.96 -9.37 -4.05
CA ASN A 179 13.77 -9.24 -2.61
C ASN A 179 14.75 -8.25 -1.97
N GLU A 180 15.96 -8.09 -2.51
CA GLU A 180 16.95 -7.13 -2.02
C GLU A 180 16.50 -5.72 -2.36
N ASP A 181 15.99 -5.50 -3.57
CA ASP A 181 15.39 -4.23 -3.98
C ASP A 181 14.19 -3.84 -3.08
N ILE A 182 13.31 -4.79 -2.79
CA ILE A 182 12.16 -4.57 -1.90
C ILE A 182 12.62 -4.32 -0.45
N SER A 183 13.69 -4.97 0.00
CA SER A 183 14.30 -4.69 1.31
C SER A 183 14.85 -3.27 1.37
N LEU A 184 15.62 -2.86 0.37
CA LEU A 184 16.18 -1.51 0.27
C LEU A 184 15.08 -0.44 0.21
N MET A 185 13.96 -0.72 -0.47
CA MET A 185 12.79 0.15 -0.46
C MET A 185 12.22 0.37 0.95
N GLN A 186 12.30 -0.62 1.85
CA GLN A 186 11.91 -0.43 3.26
C GLN A 186 12.87 0.51 3.98
N ASP A 187 14.18 0.36 3.74
CA ASP A 187 15.21 1.22 4.33
C ASP A 187 15.04 2.67 3.87
N MET A 188 14.80 2.88 2.57
CA MET A 188 14.54 4.20 1.99
C MET A 188 13.27 4.85 2.54
N ALA A 189 12.22 4.06 2.81
CA ALA A 189 11.01 4.58 3.46
C ALA A 189 11.27 4.98 4.92
N ALA A 190 12.03 4.18 5.66
CA ALA A 190 12.43 4.48 7.04
C ALA A 190 13.26 5.77 7.13
N GLU A 191 14.23 5.92 6.23
CA GLU A 191 15.05 7.14 6.12
C GLU A 191 14.19 8.36 5.75
N ALA A 192 13.42 8.30 4.65
CA ALA A 192 12.65 9.43 4.15
C ALA A 192 11.53 9.88 5.11
N LEU A 193 10.93 8.95 5.86
CA LEU A 193 9.88 9.25 6.84
C LEU A 193 10.42 9.55 8.24
N GLU A 194 11.73 9.43 8.44
CA GLU A 194 12.38 9.55 9.75
C GLU A 194 11.69 8.65 10.80
N MET A 195 11.56 7.37 10.45
CA MET A 195 10.92 6.34 11.26
C MET A 195 11.83 5.12 11.37
N GLU A 196 11.69 4.36 12.46
CA GLU A 196 12.35 3.07 12.56
C GLU A 196 11.77 2.09 11.55
N ARG A 197 12.65 1.35 10.87
CA ARG A 197 12.26 0.29 9.93
C ARG A 197 11.60 -0.87 10.67
N GLY A 198 10.50 -1.36 10.12
CA GLY A 198 9.83 -2.57 10.60
C GLY A 198 10.68 -3.83 10.39
N VAL A 199 10.61 -4.73 11.37
CA VAL A 199 11.34 -6.01 11.35
C VAL A 199 10.87 -6.91 10.20
N SER A 200 11.80 -7.59 9.54
CA SER A 200 11.49 -8.42 8.37
C SER A 200 10.60 -9.60 8.75
N LYS A 201 9.70 -10.01 7.85
CA LYS A 201 8.84 -11.20 8.08
C LYS A 201 9.63 -12.50 8.24
N LEU A 202 10.84 -12.56 7.65
CA LEU A 202 11.77 -13.67 7.80
C LEU A 202 12.23 -13.82 9.26
N GLU A 203 12.44 -12.71 9.95
CA GLU A 203 12.84 -12.69 11.37
C GLU A 203 11.64 -12.86 12.31
N THR A 204 10.48 -12.29 11.98
CA THR A 204 9.31 -12.36 12.88
C THR A 204 8.48 -13.62 12.72
N GLY A 205 8.67 -14.41 11.66
CA GLY A 205 7.86 -15.59 11.33
C GLY A 205 6.37 -15.30 11.08
N LYS A 206 5.99 -14.02 10.93
CA LYS A 206 4.58 -13.59 10.83
C LYS A 206 4.08 -13.82 9.40
N GLN A 207 3.04 -14.64 9.26
CA GLN A 207 2.35 -14.79 7.97
C GLN A 207 1.50 -13.56 7.65
N HIS A 208 1.33 -13.29 6.35
CA HIS A 208 0.41 -12.25 5.91
C HIS A 208 -1.02 -12.70 6.22
N LEU A 209 -1.75 -11.88 6.99
CA LEU A 209 -3.18 -12.02 7.17
C LEU A 209 -3.87 -11.01 6.25
N GLU A 210 -4.91 -11.45 5.56
CA GLU A 210 -5.81 -10.56 4.84
C GLU A 210 -6.40 -9.53 5.81
N ARG A 211 -6.72 -8.32 5.31
CA ARG A 211 -7.09 -7.15 6.16
C ARG A 211 -8.16 -7.51 7.22
N ASN A 212 -9.18 -8.27 6.84
CA ASN A 212 -10.26 -8.67 7.76
C ASN A 212 -9.77 -9.63 8.85
N ASP A 213 -8.92 -10.60 8.50
CA ASP A 213 -8.36 -11.57 9.45
C ASP A 213 -7.35 -10.90 10.39
N TYR A 214 -6.57 -9.95 9.88
CA TYR A 214 -5.67 -9.13 10.70
C TYR A 214 -6.45 -8.29 11.71
N ILE A 215 -7.53 -7.64 11.28
CA ILE A 215 -8.40 -6.84 12.16
C ILE A 215 -8.97 -7.72 13.27
N VAL A 216 -9.54 -8.87 12.94
CA VAL A 216 -10.13 -9.78 13.94
C VAL A 216 -9.08 -10.30 14.92
N ALA A 217 -7.91 -10.70 14.40
CA ALA A 217 -6.80 -11.17 15.24
C ALA A 217 -6.27 -10.07 16.18
N LYS A 218 -6.09 -8.85 15.66
CA LYS A 218 -5.58 -7.70 16.42
C LYS A 218 -6.59 -7.26 17.48
N GLN A 219 -7.88 -7.18 17.14
CA GLN A 219 -8.93 -6.86 18.11
C GLN A 219 -9.00 -7.87 19.24
N LYS A 220 -8.92 -9.17 18.91
CA LYS A 220 -8.92 -10.23 19.92
C LYS A 220 -7.71 -10.10 20.85
N GLN A 221 -6.52 -9.84 20.29
CA GLN A 221 -5.31 -9.67 21.08
C GLN A 221 -5.37 -8.42 21.99
N GLU A 222 -5.82 -7.27 21.47
CA GLU A 222 -5.93 -6.03 22.26
C GLU A 222 -7.02 -6.14 23.34
N LEU A 223 -8.12 -6.85 23.09
CA LEU A 223 -9.14 -7.17 24.09
C LEU A 223 -8.59 -8.10 25.18
N ASP A 224 -7.79 -9.11 24.82
CA ASP A 224 -7.19 -10.03 25.77
C ASP A 224 -6.11 -9.34 26.62
N GLU A 225 -5.33 -8.43 26.04
CA GLU A 225 -4.35 -7.59 26.76
C GLU A 225 -5.03 -6.61 27.73
N SER A 226 -6.12 -5.97 27.30
CA SER A 226 -6.91 -5.06 28.16
C SER A 226 -7.56 -5.79 29.33
N LYS A 227 -8.06 -7.02 29.10
CA LYS A 227 -8.60 -7.88 30.17
C LYS A 227 -7.54 -8.41 31.14
N LYS A 228 -6.29 -8.58 30.68
CA LYS A 228 -5.18 -8.96 31.56
C LYS A 228 -4.75 -7.80 32.45
N THR A 229 -4.61 -6.61 31.90
CA THR A 229 -4.26 -5.40 32.67
C THR A 229 -5.34 -5.04 33.68
N SER A 230 -6.62 -5.18 33.34
CA SER A 230 -7.71 -4.95 34.31
C SER A 230 -7.72 -6.00 35.45
N ARG A 231 -7.37 -7.26 35.17
CA ARG A 231 -7.26 -8.33 36.18
C ARG A 231 -6.02 -8.22 37.06
N GLU A 232 -4.97 -7.57 36.59
CA GLU A 232 -3.76 -7.31 37.36
C GLU A 232 -3.93 -6.07 38.26
N ALA A 233 -4.72 -5.08 37.84
CA ALA A 233 -5.11 -3.94 38.67
C ALA A 233 -6.02 -4.36 39.85
N ASP A 234 -6.98 -5.29 39.62
CA ASP A 234 -7.89 -5.82 40.66
C ASP A 234 -7.23 -6.75 41.69
N LYS A 235 -5.98 -7.17 41.47
CA LYS A 235 -5.21 -8.03 42.39
C LYS A 235 -4.20 -7.25 43.23
N GLY A 236 -4.14 -5.93 43.06
CA GLY A 236 -3.21 -5.03 43.75
C GLY A 236 -3.85 -4.15 44.83
N GLU A 237 -5.18 -4.23 45.05
CA GLU A 237 -5.89 -3.72 46.23
C GLU A 237 -6.11 -4.83 47.27
#